data_AF-A0A167GDL7-F1
#
_entry.id   AF-A0A167GDL7-F1
#
_cell.length_a   1.000
_cell.length_b   1.000
_cell.length_c   1.000
_cell.angle_alpha   90.00
_cell.angle_beta   90.00
_cell.angle_gamma   90.00
#
_symmetry.space_group_name_H-M   'P 1'
#
loop_
_entity.id
_entity.type
_entity.pdbx_description
1 polymer ?
#
loop_
_entity_poly.entity_id
_entity_poly.type
_entity_poly.pdbx_seq_one_letter_code
_entity_poly.pdbx_strand_id
1 'polypeptide(L)' 'MRLRGLGRDLKVSGRVLKHADMNAHNTFEQTEAVKPQMFDGITNVSEGVLMAALPPMSVVVLTLT' A
#
# COMPACT_ATOMS: atom_id res chain seq x y z
N MET A 1 5.34 11.29 3.08
CA MET A 1 6.75 10.82 3.16
C MET A 1 7.64 11.73 2.33
N ARG A 2 8.82 12.11 2.83
CA ARG A 2 9.80 12.90 2.05
C ARG A 2 10.90 11.99 1.52
N LEU A 3 11.11 12.04 0.22
CA LEU A 3 12.09 11.28 -0.56
C LEU A 3 13.31 12.16 -0.80
N ARG A 4 14.49 11.73 -0.36
CA ARG A 4 15.76 12.47 -0.51
C ARG A 4 16.77 11.59 -1.23
N GLY A 5 17.60 12.20 -2.09
CA GLY A 5 18.66 11.50 -2.82
C GLY A 5 18.17 10.58 -3.95
N LEU A 6 16.89 10.68 -4.34
CA LEU A 6 16.30 9.92 -5.43
C LEU A 6 16.14 10.80 -6.68
N GLY A 7 16.19 10.18 -7.87
CA GLY A 7 16.10 10.85 -9.16
C GLY A 7 14.76 11.55 -9.41
N ARG A 8 14.70 12.34 -10.49
CA ARG A 8 13.47 12.99 -10.96
C ARG A 8 12.63 11.93 -11.71
N ASP A 9 11.31 11.98 -11.59
CA ASP A 9 10.35 11.08 -12.28
C ASP A 9 10.23 9.64 -11.74
N LEU A 10 10.09 9.50 -10.42
CA LEU A 10 9.78 8.21 -9.79
C LEU A 10 8.37 7.73 -10.15
N LYS A 11 8.27 6.48 -10.61
CA LYS A 11 7.00 5.75 -10.69
C LYS A 11 6.77 5.03 -9.37
N VAL A 12 5.55 5.16 -8.84
CA VAL A 12 5.17 4.50 -7.59
C VAL A 12 4.01 3.57 -7.88
N SER A 13 4.17 2.30 -7.50
CA SER A 13 3.09 1.33 -7.45
C SER A 13 3.01 0.72 -6.06
N GLY A 14 1.93 0.04 -5.73
CA GLY A 14 1.79 -0.53 -4.40
C GLY A 14 0.86 -1.72 -4.31
N ARG A 15 0.97 -2.42 -3.19
CA ARG A 15 0.08 -3.49 -2.77
C ARG A 15 -0.34 -3.26 -1.33
N VAL A 16 -1.56 -3.68 -1.00
CA VAL A 16 -2.12 -3.55 0.34
C VAL A 16 -2.68 -4.88 0.81
N LEU A 17 -2.37 -5.25 2.05
CA LEU A 17 -3.06 -6.28 2.80
C LEU A 17 -3.95 -5.57 3.81
N LYS A 18 -5.27 -5.79 3.77
CA LYS A 18 -6.22 -5.17 4.69
C LYS A 18 -7.45 -6.04 4.88
N HIS A 19 -8.17 -5.79 5.97
CA HIS A 19 -9.51 -6.31 6.19
C HIS A 19 -10.31 -5.31 7.04
N ALA A 20 -11.64 -5.41 7.03
CA ALA A 20 -12.52 -4.55 7.84
C ALA A 20 -12.64 -5.00 9.31
N ASP A 21 -12.25 -6.23 9.60
CA ASP A 21 -12.26 -6.84 10.92
C ASP A 21 -10.82 -7.11 11.37
N MET A 22 -10.49 -6.69 12.59
CA MET A 22 -9.17 -6.83 13.21
C MET A 22 -8.78 -8.29 13.45
N ASN A 23 -9.75 -9.18 13.63
CA ASN A 23 -9.52 -10.60 13.90
C ASN A 23 -9.62 -11.48 12.64
N ALA A 24 -9.77 -10.88 11.46
CA ALA A 24 -9.86 -11.61 10.21
C ALA A 24 -8.58 -12.41 9.93
N HIS A 25 -8.76 -13.65 9.51
CA HIS A 25 -7.70 -14.57 9.17
C HIS A 25 -8.21 -15.58 8.13
N ASN A 26 -7.28 -16.26 7.47
CA ASN A 26 -7.63 -17.32 6.52
C ASN A 26 -7.93 -18.62 7.28
N THR A 27 -8.96 -19.33 6.86
CA THR A 27 -9.27 -20.70 7.32
C THR A 27 -9.07 -21.70 6.16
N PHE A 28 -9.27 -22.99 6.42
CA PHE A 28 -9.23 -24.00 5.35
C PHE A 28 -10.39 -23.83 4.35
N GLU A 29 -11.54 -23.37 4.80
CA GLU A 29 -12.73 -23.11 3.98
C GLU A 29 -12.65 -21.76 3.26
N GLN A 30 -11.95 -20.78 3.85
CA GLN A 30 -11.76 -19.44 3.29
C GLN A 30 -10.27 -19.08 3.27
N THR A 31 -9.55 -19.66 2.32
CA THR A 31 -8.08 -19.55 2.22
C THR A 31 -7.59 -18.17 1.79
N GLU A 32 -8.49 -17.33 1.28
CA GLU A 32 -8.17 -16.09 0.57
C GLU A 32 -8.90 -14.86 1.16
N ALA A 33 -9.40 -14.96 2.40
CA ALA A 33 -10.14 -13.89 3.07
C ALA A 33 -9.26 -12.64 3.33
N VAL A 34 -7.99 -12.85 3.67
CA VAL A 34 -6.98 -11.82 3.90
C VAL A 34 -5.81 -12.07 2.96
N LYS A 35 -5.70 -11.27 1.89
CA LYS A 35 -4.65 -11.40 0.87
C LYS A 35 -4.23 -10.07 0.24
N PRO A 36 -3.02 -9.97 -0.33
CA PRO A 36 -2.56 -8.74 -0.96
C PRO A 36 -3.40 -8.36 -2.19
N GLN A 37 -3.78 -7.09 -2.25
CA GLN A 37 -4.50 -6.47 -3.37
C GLN A 37 -3.68 -5.31 -3.95
N MET A 38 -4.06 -4.80 -5.12
CA MET A 38 -3.46 -3.56 -5.65
C MET A 38 -3.76 -2.40 -4.70
N PHE A 39 -2.77 -1.54 -4.45
CA PHE A 39 -2.94 -0.32 -3.67
C PHE A 39 -3.08 0.88 -4.59
N ASP A 40 -4.23 1.54 -4.51
CA ASP A 40 -4.63 2.72 -5.28
C ASP A 40 -4.65 4.01 -4.43
N GLY A 41 -4.23 3.93 -3.16
CA GLY A 41 -4.25 5.06 -2.23
C GLY A 41 -3.11 6.06 -2.42
N ILE A 42 -2.35 6.02 -3.50
CA ILE A 42 -1.31 7.03 -3.80
C ILE A 42 -2.00 8.29 -4.32
N THR A 43 -1.86 9.41 -3.61
CA THR A 43 -2.59 10.64 -3.94
C THR A 43 -1.71 11.67 -4.62
N ASN A 44 -0.40 11.70 -4.34
CA ASN A 44 0.53 12.62 -4.98
C ASN A 44 1.98 12.10 -4.93
N VAL A 45 2.72 12.35 -6.00
CA VAL A 45 4.17 12.14 -6.09
C VAL A 45 4.78 13.35 -6.79
N SER A 46 5.26 14.32 -6.02
CA SER A 46 5.82 15.56 -6.55
C SER A 46 6.91 16.12 -5.63
N GLU A 47 7.92 16.78 -6.20
CA GLU A 47 8.92 17.56 -5.44
C GLU A 47 9.62 16.80 -4.29
N GLY A 48 9.87 15.50 -4.50
CA GLY A 48 10.46 14.63 -3.48
C GLY A 48 9.51 14.38 -2.29
N VAL A 49 8.21 14.50 -2.50
CA VAL A 49 7.16 14.16 -1.52
C VAL A 49 6.24 13.11 -2.13
N LEU A 50 6.01 12.05 -1.37
CA LEU A 50 5.03 11.01 -1.66
C LEU A 50 3.91 11.09 -0.62
N MET A 51 2.68 11.25 -1.08
CA MET A 51 1.46 11.23 -0.26
C MET A 51 0.62 10.02 -0.61
N ALA A 52 0.14 9.33 0.42
CA ALA A 52 -0.74 8.18 0.28
C ALA A 52 -1.75 8.14 1.43
N ALA A 53 -2.97 7.70 1.14
CA ALA A 53 -4.02 7.42 2.11
C ALA A 53 -3.96 5.94 2.50
N LEU A 54 -3.58 5.67 3.76
CA LEU A 54 -3.49 4.31 4.28
C LEU A 54 -4.86 3.89 4.83
N PRO A 55 -5.43 2.75 4.39
CA PRO A 55 -6.63 2.19 4.99
C PRO A 55 -6.39 1.81 6.46
N PRO A 56 -7.44 1.78 7.30
CA PRO A 56 -7.33 1.20 8.64
C PRO A 56 -6.91 -0.27 8.56
N MET A 57 -6.20 -0.76 9.58
CA MET A 57 -5.77 -2.16 9.71
C MET A 57 -5.12 -2.70 8.43
N SER A 58 -4.11 -1.97 7.94
CA SER A 58 -3.46 -2.28 6.67
C SER A 58 -1.95 -2.38 6.77
N VAL A 59 -1.40 -3.25 5.94
CA VAL A 59 0.03 -3.29 5.60
C VAL A 59 0.14 -2.90 4.13
N VAL A 60 0.83 -1.80 3.86
CA VAL A 60 1.03 -1.28 2.51
C VAL A 60 2.50 -1.38 2.14
N VAL A 61 2.77 -1.95 0.97
CA VAL A 61 4.10 -1.99 0.36
C VAL A 61 4.07 -1.11 -0.88
N LEU A 62 5.03 -0.19 -0.98
CA LEU A 62 5.22 0.68 -2.13
C LEU A 62 6.52 0.33 -2.84
N THR A 63 6.45 0.18 -4.15
CA THR A 63 7.61 0.01 -5.03
C THR A 63 7.84 1.31 -5.78
N LEU A 64 9.07 1.81 -5.70
CA LEU A 64 9.54 3.03 -6.36
C LEU A 64 10.50 2.62 -7.47
N THR A 65 10.21 3.02 -8.71
CA THR A 65 11.02 2.75 -9.91
C THR A 65 11.38 4.00 -10.68
#